data_AF-A0A4Y2NC55-F1
#
_entry.id   AF-A0A4Y2NC55-F1
#
_cell.length_a   1.000
_cell.length_b   1.000
_cell.length_c   1.000
_cell.angle_alpha   90.00
_cell.angle_beta   90.00
_cell.angle_gamma   90.00
#
_symmetry.space_group_name_H-M   'P 1'
#
loop_
_entity.id
_entity.type
_entity.pdbx_description
1 polymer ?
#
loop_
_entity_poly.entity_id
_entity_poly.type
_entity_poly.pdbx_seq_one_letter_code
_entity_poly.pdbx_strand_id
1 'polypeptide(L)'
;MLSSPVYTKPKANLNCLHFYYYIVGEATGQRGGNVKEAYFQSFINFPNSEAGRMWLTTKARNITNHRQWTYAEIKANISADFQVKSVQISKAN
;
A
#
# COMPACT_ATOMS: atom_id res chain seq x y z
N MET A 1 6.76 -6.77 3.52
CA MET A 1 5.88 -5.60 3.81
C MET A 1 6.77 -4.38 3.92
N LEU A 2 6.43 -3.30 3.21
CA LEU A 2 7.15 -2.02 3.28
C LEU A 2 6.44 -1.11 4.29
N SER A 3 7.20 -0.40 5.12
CA SER A 3 6.66 0.53 6.11
C SER A 3 7.43 1.85 6.05
N SER A 4 6.73 2.97 6.07
CA SER A 4 7.33 4.30 6.21
C SER A 4 7.83 4.53 7.65
N PRO A 5 8.53 5.64 7.93
CA PRO A 5 8.62 6.17 9.28
C PRO A 5 7.24 6.47 9.88
N VAL A 6 7.20 6.69 11.19
CA VAL A 6 6.02 7.26 11.85
C VAL A 6 6.03 8.76 11.61
N TYR A 7 4.92 9.26 11.08
CA TYR A 7 4.67 10.68 10.85
C TYR A 7 3.77 11.22 11.95
N THR A 8 4.00 12.47 12.33
CA THR A 8 3.13 13.17 13.26
C THR A 8 1.77 13.44 12.63
N LYS A 9 0.73 13.48 13.46
CA LYS A 9 -0.61 13.85 13.04
C LYS A 9 -0.60 15.21 12.32
N PRO A 10 -1.20 15.31 11.11
CA PRO A 10 -1.35 16.58 10.41
C PRO A 10 -2.34 17.52 11.12
N LYS A 11 -2.19 18.83 10.91
CA LYS A 11 -3.05 19.86 11.52
C LYS A 11 -4.51 19.72 11.10
N ALA A 12 -4.76 19.45 9.82
CA ALA A 12 -6.07 19.09 9.30
C ALA A 12 -6.18 17.57 9.23
N ASN A 13 -7.32 17.00 9.62
CA ASN A 13 -7.46 15.55 9.57
C ASN A 13 -7.63 15.04 8.13
N LEU A 14 -8.28 15.80 7.24
CA LEU A 14 -8.42 15.43 5.83
C LEU A 14 -7.16 15.79 5.04
N ASN A 15 -6.46 14.77 4.53
CA ASN A 15 -5.24 14.94 3.77
C ASN A 15 -5.29 14.17 2.45
N CYS A 16 -4.66 14.72 1.42
CA CYS A 16 -4.36 14.01 0.18
C CYS A 16 -2.97 13.38 0.30
N LEU A 17 -2.93 12.06 0.21
CA LEU A 17 -1.69 11.29 0.18
C LEU A 17 -1.35 10.96 -1.26
N HIS A 18 -0.09 11.21 -1.62
CA HIS A 18 0.44 11.02 -2.96
C HIS A 18 1.49 9.92 -2.92
N PHE A 19 1.28 8.85 -3.69
CA PHE A 19 2.18 7.70 -3.73
C PHE A 19 2.65 7.44 -5.16
N TYR A 20 3.96 7.22 -5.29
CA TYR A 20 4.56 6.66 -6.49
C TYR A 20 5.09 5.27 -6.15
N TYR A 21 4.71 4.28 -6.95
CA TYR A 21 5.27 2.95 -6.83
C TYR A 21 5.67 2.40 -8.19
N TYR A 22 6.78 1.68 -8.20
CA TYR A 22 7.27 0.92 -9.34
C TYR A 22 7.35 -0.53 -8.92
N ILE A 23 6.71 -1.41 -9.69
CA ILE A 23 6.71 -2.83 -9.40
C ILE A 23 7.29 -3.57 -10.60
N VAL A 24 8.26 -4.44 -10.32
CA VAL A 24 8.85 -5.34 -11.31
C VAL A 24 8.09 -6.66 -11.21
N GLY A 25 7.30 -6.97 -12.24
CA GLY A 25 6.38 -8.12 -12.29
C GLY A 25 7.03 -9.50 -12.46
N GLU A 26 8.17 -9.78 -11.83
CA GLU A 26 8.72 -11.13 -11.75
C GLU A 26 8.36 -11.73 -10.38
N ALA A 27 7.08 -11.95 -10.16
CA ALA A 27 6.62 -12.61 -8.95
C ALA A 27 6.79 -14.13 -9.10
N THR A 28 7.90 -14.69 -8.65
CA THR A 28 7.98 -16.12 -8.32
C THR A 28 7.19 -16.35 -7.04
N GLY A 29 6.15 -17.19 -7.07
CA GLY A 29 5.38 -17.49 -5.88
C GLY A 29 6.28 -18.07 -4.78
N GLN A 30 5.90 -17.90 -3.51
CA GLN A 30 6.67 -18.38 -2.34
C GLN A 30 6.97 -19.89 -2.36
N ARG A 31 6.33 -20.66 -3.26
CA ARG A 31 6.52 -22.10 -3.50
C ARG A 31 6.99 -22.44 -4.92
N GLY A 32 7.58 -21.50 -5.67
CA GLY A 32 8.06 -21.74 -7.04
C GLY A 32 6.95 -21.89 -8.09
N GLY A 33 5.69 -21.62 -7.73
CA GLY A 33 4.56 -21.58 -8.66
C GLY A 33 4.52 -20.26 -9.43
N ASN A 34 4.05 -20.32 -10.68
CA ASN A 34 3.78 -19.14 -11.49
C ASN A 34 2.69 -18.29 -10.81
N VAL A 35 2.99 -17.02 -10.52
CA VAL A 35 1.99 -16.07 -10.02
C VAL A 35 1.21 -15.55 -11.22
N LYS A 36 -0.11 -15.76 -11.23
CA LYS A 36 -0.99 -15.25 -12.30
C LYS A 36 -1.33 -13.78 -12.09
N GLU A 37 -1.44 -13.38 -10.82
CA GLU A 37 -1.77 -12.00 -10.43
C GLU A 37 -0.98 -11.60 -9.21
N ALA A 38 -0.34 -10.45 -9.27
CA ALA A 38 0.12 -9.76 -8.07
C ALA A 38 -0.60 -8.41 -7.98
N TYR A 39 -0.70 -7.89 -6.76
CA TYR A 39 -1.39 -6.65 -6.43
C TYR A 39 -0.64 -5.91 -5.34
N PHE A 40 -0.75 -4.59 -5.31
CA PHE A 40 -0.19 -3.74 -4.27
C PHE A 40 -1.31 -3.15 -3.43
N GLN A 41 -1.21 -3.30 -2.11
CA GLN A 41 -2.19 -2.77 -1.18
C GLN A 41 -1.49 -1.91 -0.13
N SER A 42 -2.03 -0.72 0.13
CA SER A 42 -1.54 0.21 1.14
C SER A 42 -2.59 0.47 2.21
N PHE A 43 -2.12 0.71 3.42
CA PHE A 43 -2.94 1.11 4.57
C PHE A 43 -2.17 2.07 5.47
N ILE A 44 -2.91 2.89 6.21
CA ILE A 44 -2.40 3.65 7.33
C ILE A 44 -2.51 2.79 8.58
N ASN A 45 -1.42 2.67 9.30
CA ASN A 45 -1.36 2.10 10.64
C ASN A 45 -1.26 3.26 11.63
N PHE A 46 -2.02 3.22 12.73
CA PHE A 46 -1.94 4.20 13.81
C PHE A 46 -1.35 3.52 15.05
N PRO A 47 -0.02 3.53 15.24
CA PRO A 47 0.64 2.67 16.22
C PRO A 47 0.17 2.89 17.66
N ASN A 48 -0.21 4.13 17.99
CA ASN A 48 -0.56 4.57 19.34
C ASN A 48 -2.02 5.06 19.42
N SER A 49 -2.92 4.55 18.57
CA SER A 49 -4.33 4.96 18.53
C SER A 49 -5.26 3.76 18.56
N GLU A 50 -6.40 3.90 19.23
CA GLU A 50 -7.49 2.93 19.22
C GLU A 50 -8.06 2.66 17.81
N ALA A 51 -7.85 3.60 16.86
CA ALA A 51 -8.27 3.43 15.48
C ALA A 51 -7.59 2.23 14.78
N GLY A 52 -6.42 1.78 15.27
CA GLY A 52 -5.70 0.60 14.78
C GLY A 52 -5.12 0.77 13.36
N ARG A 53 -5.98 0.73 12.34
CA ARG A 53 -5.59 0.96 10.94
C ARG A 53 -6.73 1.45 10.05
N MET A 54 -6.38 2.16 9.00
CA MET A 54 -7.27 2.58 7.91
C MET A 54 -6.76 2.05 6.57
N TRP A 55 -7.62 1.35 5.83
CA TRP A 55 -7.29 0.90 4.48
C TRP A 55 -7.33 2.05 3.48
N LEU A 56 -6.29 2.17 2.65
CA LEU A 56 -6.19 3.21 1.62
C LEU A 56 -6.52 2.69 0.21
N THR A 57 -6.33 1.39 -0.03
CA THR A 57 -6.52 0.64 -1.29
C THR A 57 -6.32 1.45 -2.57
N THR A 58 -5.09 1.45 -3.09
CA THR A 58 -4.78 1.90 -4.44
C THR A 58 -4.92 0.72 -5.40
N LYS A 59 -6.06 0.59 -6.09
CA LYS A 59 -6.39 -0.39 -7.15
C LYS A 59 -5.46 -1.61 -7.26
N ALA A 60 -5.99 -2.77 -6.88
CA ALA A 60 -5.50 -4.08 -7.28
C ALA A 60 -5.47 -4.19 -8.82
N ARG A 61 -4.38 -3.77 -9.45
CA ARG A 61 -4.11 -4.00 -10.87
C ARG A 61 -3.26 -5.24 -10.98
N ASN A 62 -3.65 -6.16 -11.85
CA ASN A 62 -2.83 -7.33 -12.15
C ASN A 62 -1.46 -6.86 -12.68
N ILE A 63 -0.40 -6.98 -11.88
CA ILE A 63 0.95 -6.46 -12.19
C ILE A 63 1.90 -7.50 -12.80
N THR A 64 1.43 -8.70 -13.17
CA THR A 64 2.29 -9.73 -13.79
C THR A 64 2.88 -9.32 -15.15
N ASN A 65 2.37 -8.24 -15.78
CA ASN A 65 2.85 -7.76 -17.08
C ASN A 65 3.28 -6.28 -17.12
N HIS A 66 3.45 -5.60 -15.97
CA HIS A 66 3.61 -4.14 -15.97
C HIS A 66 4.81 -3.66 -15.15
N ARG A 67 5.93 -3.40 -15.85
CA ARG A 67 7.05 -2.56 -15.37
C ARG A 67 6.69 -1.09 -15.53
N GLN A 68 5.77 -0.59 -14.72
CA GLN A 68 5.25 0.78 -14.86
C GLN A 68 5.25 1.53 -13.53
N TRP A 69 5.68 2.79 -13.59
CA TRP A 69 5.44 3.74 -12.50
C TRP A 69 3.95 4.01 -12.42
N THR A 70 3.39 3.82 -11.24
CA THR A 70 1.99 4.15 -10.97
C THR A 70 1.94 5.24 -9.91
N TYR A 71 1.15 6.27 -10.21
CA TYR A 71 0.79 7.32 -9.29
C TYR A 71 -0.59 7.05 -8.70
N ALA A 72 -0.74 7.26 -7.40
CA ALA A 72 -2.02 7.19 -6.73
C ALA A 72 -2.20 8.37 -5.77
N GLU A 73 -3.37 8.98 -5.83
CA GLU A 73 -3.82 10.02 -4.90
C GLU A 73 -4.98 9.48 -4.06
N ILE A 74 -4.90 9.65 -2.75
CA ILE A 74 -5.88 9.11 -1.81
C ILE A 74 -6.22 10.14 -0.76
N LYS A 75 -7.52 10.41 -0.59
CA LYS A 75 -8.01 11.22 0.52
C LYS A 75 -8.15 10.34 1.76
N ALA A 76 -7.44 10.70 2.82
CA ALA A 76 -7.47 9.97 4.08
C ALA A 76 -7.77 10.91 5.25
N ASN A 77 -8.56 10.42 6.21
CA ASN A 77 -8.86 11.12 7.45
C ASN A 77 -7.90 10.67 8.56
N ILE A 78 -6.82 11.42 8.75
CA ILE A 78 -5.71 11.10 9.65
C ILE A 78 -5.91 11.82 10.98
N SER A 79 -6.32 11.07 12.00
CA SER A 79 -6.67 11.62 13.32
C SER A 79 -5.59 11.47 14.38
N ALA A 80 -4.51 10.75 14.09
CA ALA A 80 -3.40 10.44 15.00
C ALA A 80 -2.07 10.29 14.24
N ASP A 81 -0.97 10.16 14.99
CA ASP A 81 0.34 9.78 14.44
C ASP A 81 0.22 8.47 13.68
N PHE A 82 0.86 8.42 12.52
CA PHE A 82 0.53 7.42 11.53
C PHE A 82 1.74 6.89 10.78
N GLN A 83 1.60 5.70 10.23
CA GLN A 83 2.60 5.05 9.39
C GLN A 83 1.91 4.49 8.16
N VAL A 84 2.46 4.73 6.97
CA VAL A 84 1.98 4.09 5.76
C VAL A 84 2.67 2.73 5.63
N LYS A 85 1.87 1.68 5.48
CA LYS A 85 2.33 0.32 5.24
C LYS A 85 1.80 -0.16 3.91
N SER A 86 2.64 -0.87 3.18
CA SER A 86 2.29 -1.46 1.90
C SER A 86 2.70 -2.92 1.81
N VAL A 87 1.86 -3.72 1.19
CA VAL A 87 2.05 -5.15 1.00
C VAL A 87 1.81 -5.52 -0.46
N GLN A 88 2.73 -6.31 -1.00
CA GLN A 88 2.50 -7.02 -2.25
C GLN A 88 1.76 -8.32 -1.92
N ILE A 89 0.64 -8.53 -2.59
CA ILE A 89 -0.17 -9.75 -2.49
C ILE A 89 -0.04 -10.47 -3.81
N SER A 90 0.27 -11.77 -3.77
CA SER A 90 0.36 -12.63 -4.94
C SER A 90 -0.72 -13.70 -4.87
N LYS A 91 -1.44 -13.91 -5.97
CA LYS A 91 -2.44 -14.96 -6.11
C LYS A 91 -1.85 -16.08 -6.97
N ALA A 92 -1.69 -17.25 -6.36
CA ALA A 92 -1.42 -18.50 -7.07
C ALA A 92 -2.71 -19.07 -7.67
N ASN A 93 -2.57 -19.93 -8.68
CA ASN A 93 -3.70 -20.70 -9.23
C ASN A 93 -4.24 -21.70 -8.20
#